data_AF-A0A535WXT5-F1
#
_entry.id   AF-A0A535WXT5-F1
#
_cell.length_a   1.000
_cell.length_b   1.000
_cell.length_c   1.000
_cell.angle_alpha   90.00
_cell.angle_beta   90.00
_cell.angle_gamma   90.00
#
_symmetry.space_group_name_H-M   'P 1'
#
loop_
_entity.id
_entity.type
_entity.pdbx_description
1 polymer ?
#
loop_
_entity_poly.entity_id
_entity_poly.type
_entity_poly.pdbx_seq_one_letter_code
_entity_poly.pdbx_strand_id
1 'polypeptide(L)'
;MVADARYWIATQAAHYDVVVLDAYRQPYIPFHLTTKEFFQQVRDHLNPGGVAAVNVGRTSTDYRLVAAIASTMAAVYDNVYLVDDSSFDNTLVYGTTEPVSLDDIRHNLGLVSAPLARQAAENTLQQAQLFLSPYHGQVFTDDLAPVEQLIDEIIFGYVTGSG
;
A
#
# COMPACT_ATOMS: atom_id res chain seq x y z
N MET A 1 15.38 -9.21 -3.30
CA MET A 1 15.11 -10.26 -2.31
C MET A 1 13.71 -10.01 -1.78
N VAL A 2 12.77 -10.86 -2.17
CA VAL A 2 11.32 -10.66 -2.00
C VAL A 2 10.74 -11.59 -0.91
N ALA A 3 11.49 -12.63 -0.55
CA ALA A 3 11.16 -13.54 0.54
C ALA A 3 11.42 -12.93 1.94
N ASP A 4 12.10 -11.78 2.03
CA ASP A 4 12.53 -11.21 3.31
C ASP A 4 11.37 -10.55 4.07
N ALA A 5 10.52 -9.73 3.41
CA ALA A 5 9.48 -8.97 4.12
C ALA A 5 8.43 -9.83 4.84
N ARG A 6 7.91 -10.87 4.17
CA ARG A 6 6.88 -11.74 4.76
C ARG A 6 7.45 -12.67 5.84
N TYR A 7 8.66 -13.18 5.63
CA TYR A 7 9.37 -13.97 6.63
C TYR A 7 9.74 -13.10 7.85
N TRP A 8 10.28 -11.90 7.61
CA TRP A 8 10.69 -10.96 8.64
C TRP A 8 9.52 -10.51 9.52
N ILE A 9 8.35 -10.22 8.96
CA ILE A 9 7.14 -9.94 9.74
C ILE A 9 6.73 -11.18 10.54
N ALA A 10 6.70 -12.37 9.92
CA ALA A 10 6.28 -13.59 10.61
C ALA A 10 7.23 -14.02 11.76
N THR A 11 8.49 -13.59 11.76
CA THR A 11 9.49 -13.98 12.79
C THR A 11 9.73 -12.93 13.87
N GLN A 12 9.20 -11.71 13.73
CA GLN A 12 9.48 -10.61 14.65
C GLN A 12 8.34 -10.42 15.65
N ALA A 13 8.66 -10.37 16.95
CA ALA A 13 7.66 -10.07 18.00
C ALA A 13 7.43 -8.56 18.23
N ALA A 14 8.10 -7.70 17.47
CA ALA A 14 8.06 -6.25 17.67
C ALA A 14 6.83 -5.63 16.98
N HIS A 15 6.29 -4.59 17.61
CA HIS A 15 5.22 -3.78 17.04
C HIS A 15 5.76 -2.42 16.58
N TYR A 16 5.18 -1.89 15.51
CA TYR A 16 5.66 -0.69 14.83
C TYR A 16 4.55 0.36 14.71
N ASP A 17 4.92 1.64 14.78
CA ASP A 17 3.99 2.74 14.50
C ASP A 17 3.79 2.92 12.99
N VAL A 18 4.82 2.61 12.19
CA VAL A 18 4.77 2.73 10.73
C VAL A 18 5.47 1.55 10.07
N VAL A 19 4.77 0.86 9.17
CA VAL A 19 5.35 -0.14 8.26
C VAL A 19 5.23 0.38 6.84
N VAL A 20 6.34 0.47 6.11
CA VAL A 20 6.36 0.92 4.72
C VAL A 20 6.77 -0.21 3.79
N LEU A 21 5.98 -0.41 2.74
CA LEU A 21 6.15 -1.46 1.77
C LEU A 21 6.38 -0.84 0.38
N ASP A 22 7.63 -0.86 -0.09
CA ASP A 22 8.06 -0.30 -1.40
C ASP A 22 8.24 -1.37 -2.49
N ALA A 23 7.51 -2.49 -2.38
CA ALA A 23 7.64 -3.64 -3.27
C ALA A 23 6.61 -3.65 -4.43
N TYR A 24 5.71 -2.66 -4.51
CA TYR A 24 4.57 -2.68 -5.44
C TYR A 24 4.84 -1.81 -6.67
N ARG A 25 6.02 -2.01 -7.26
CA ARG A 25 6.46 -1.37 -8.50
C ARG A 25 7.18 -2.36 -9.40
N GLN A 26 7.18 -2.06 -10.69
CA GLN A 26 7.75 -2.90 -11.74
C GLN A 26 9.25 -3.17 -11.57
N PRO A 27 9.77 -4.30 -12.10
CA PRO A 27 9.17 -5.22 -13.08
C PRO A 27 8.39 -6.42 -12.50
N TYR A 28 8.40 -6.63 -11.19
CA TYR A 28 7.70 -7.77 -10.58
C TYR A 28 7.19 -7.43 -9.18
N ILE A 29 5.88 -7.59 -8.97
CA ILE A 29 5.24 -7.46 -7.67
C ILE A 29 4.97 -8.88 -7.15
N PRO A 30 5.52 -9.28 -6.01
CA PRO A 30 5.29 -10.61 -5.47
C PRO A 30 3.85 -10.75 -4.99
N PHE A 31 3.09 -11.69 -5.57
CA PHE A 31 1.66 -11.84 -5.27
C PHE A 31 1.39 -12.06 -3.77
N HIS A 32 2.28 -12.77 -3.08
CA HIS A 32 2.13 -13.09 -1.65
C HIS A 32 2.28 -11.86 -0.73
N LEU A 33 2.61 -10.68 -1.29
CA LEU A 33 2.59 -9.39 -0.60
C LEU A 33 1.32 -8.59 -0.93
N THR A 34 0.49 -9.02 -1.88
CA THR A 34 -0.72 -8.30 -2.29
C THR A 34 -2.00 -8.87 -1.68
N THR A 35 -1.88 -9.86 -0.77
CA THR A 35 -3.03 -10.61 -0.23
C THR A 35 -3.52 -10.05 1.10
N LYS A 36 -4.79 -10.34 1.39
CA LYS A 36 -5.43 -10.04 2.66
C LYS A 36 -4.65 -10.62 3.84
N GLU A 37 -4.18 -11.86 3.72
CA GLU A 37 -3.45 -12.56 4.77
C GLU A 37 -2.13 -11.84 5.08
N PHE A 38 -1.41 -11.39 4.05
CA PHE A 38 -0.21 -10.59 4.26
C PHE A 38 -0.51 -9.25 4.94
N PHE A 39 -1.53 -8.53 4.49
CA PHE A 39 -1.92 -7.27 5.15
C PHE A 39 -2.43 -7.49 6.58
N GLN A 40 -3.07 -8.62 6.87
CA GLN A 40 -3.43 -8.99 8.24
C GLN A 40 -2.17 -9.20 9.09
N GLN A 41 -1.17 -9.92 8.57
CA GLN A 41 0.12 -10.07 9.26
C GLN A 41 0.78 -8.72 9.53
N VAL A 42 0.76 -7.80 8.56
CA VAL A 42 1.28 -6.44 8.75
C VAL A 42 0.50 -5.72 9.85
N ARG A 43 -0.84 -5.74 9.80
CA ARG A 43 -1.71 -5.12 10.80
C ARG A 43 -1.44 -5.64 12.21
N ASP A 44 -1.24 -6.94 12.37
CA ASP A 44 -1.02 -7.57 13.67
C ASP A 44 0.32 -7.15 14.30
N HIS A 45 1.25 -6.57 13.52
CA HIS A 45 2.51 -6.01 13.99
C HIS A 45 2.47 -4.48 14.13
N LEU A 46 1.30 -3.85 14.03
CA LEU A 46 1.15 -2.41 14.27
C LEU A 46 0.75 -2.15 15.72
N ASN A 47 1.31 -1.10 16.30
CA ASN A 47 0.78 -0.53 17.53
C ASN A 47 -0.64 0.04 17.28
N PRO A 48 -1.47 0.23 18.32
CA PRO A 48 -2.69 1.03 18.21
C PRO A 48 -2.37 2.42 17.62
N GLY A 49 -3.14 2.84 16.61
CA GLY A 49 -2.88 4.05 15.83
C GLY A 49 -1.75 3.93 14.80
N GLY A 50 -1.13 2.75 14.70
CA GLY A 50 -0.10 2.45 13.72
C GLY A 50 -0.67 2.31 12.31
N VAL A 51 0.23 2.44 11.33
CA VAL A 51 -0.15 2.57 9.92
C VAL A 51 0.72 1.70 9.01
N ALA A 52 0.09 1.12 7.99
CA ALA A 52 0.75 0.47 6.89
C ALA A 52 0.69 1.37 5.65
N ALA A 53 1.84 1.66 5.07
CA ALA A 53 1.97 2.51 3.88
C ALA A 53 2.52 1.68 2.72
N VAL A 54 1.77 1.59 1.63
CA VAL A 54 2.15 0.84 0.45
C VAL A 54 2.42 1.79 -0.69
N ASN A 55 3.64 1.80 -1.21
CA ASN A 55 3.96 2.56 -2.40
C ASN A 55 3.59 1.75 -3.65
N VAL A 56 2.54 2.20 -4.35
CA VAL A 56 2.00 1.53 -5.52
C VAL A 56 2.33 2.35 -6.76
N GLY A 57 3.05 1.75 -7.70
CA GLY A 57 3.27 2.35 -9.01
C GLY A 57 1.94 2.52 -9.76
N ARG A 58 1.81 3.60 -10.52
CA ARG A 58 0.71 3.84 -11.46
C ARG A 58 1.17 4.66 -12.65
N THR A 59 0.32 4.79 -13.65
CA THR A 59 0.47 5.84 -14.67
C THR A 59 -0.46 7.00 -14.35
N SER A 60 -0.40 8.05 -15.16
CA SER A 60 -1.33 9.19 -15.04
C SER A 60 -2.81 8.81 -15.23
N THR A 61 -3.10 7.67 -15.87
CA THR A 61 -4.47 7.26 -16.20
C THR A 61 -4.86 5.87 -15.69
N ASP A 62 -3.90 5.03 -15.27
CA ASP A 62 -4.17 3.65 -14.85
C ASP A 62 -4.02 3.47 -13.34
N TYR A 63 -5.14 3.39 -12.64
CA TYR A 63 -5.22 3.16 -11.20
C TYR A 63 -5.59 1.72 -10.85
N ARG A 64 -5.61 0.76 -11.80
CA ARG A 64 -6.09 -0.60 -11.53
C ARG A 64 -5.32 -1.30 -10.40
N LEU A 65 -4.00 -1.15 -10.38
CA LEU A 65 -3.17 -1.70 -9.30
C LEU A 65 -3.46 -1.02 -7.95
N VAL A 66 -3.56 0.32 -7.94
CA VAL A 66 -3.93 1.09 -6.75
C VAL A 66 -5.29 0.63 -6.21
N ALA A 67 -6.27 0.48 -7.10
CA ALA A 67 -7.61 0.04 -6.75
C ALA A 67 -7.62 -1.37 -6.16
N ALA A 68 -6.85 -2.29 -6.71
CA ALA A 68 -6.78 -3.66 -6.23
C ALA A 68 -6.09 -3.77 -4.86
N ILE A 69 -4.97 -3.06 -4.66
CA ILE A 69 -4.27 -3.00 -3.37
C ILE A 69 -5.14 -2.33 -2.32
N ALA A 70 -5.73 -1.17 -2.64
CA ALA A 70 -6.61 -0.45 -1.72
C ALA A 70 -7.86 -1.26 -1.35
N SER A 71 -8.47 -1.99 -2.30
CA SER A 71 -9.60 -2.88 -2.02
C SER A 71 -9.22 -4.02 -1.07
N THR A 72 -8.04 -4.61 -1.27
CA THR A 72 -7.56 -5.69 -0.40
C THR A 72 -7.20 -5.18 0.99
N MET A 73 -6.55 -4.02 1.10
CA MET A 73 -6.28 -3.36 2.37
C MET A 73 -7.57 -2.97 3.09
N ALA A 74 -8.62 -2.52 2.39
CA ALA A 74 -9.91 -2.18 2.98
C ALA A 74 -10.66 -3.39 3.58
N ALA A 75 -10.23 -4.61 3.27
CA ALA A 75 -10.72 -5.82 3.94
C ALA A 75 -10.02 -6.11 5.28
N VAL A 76 -8.98 -5.35 5.62
CA VAL A 76 -8.13 -5.53 6.81
C VAL A 76 -8.08 -4.29 7.69
N TYR A 77 -8.03 -3.09 7.10
CA TYR A 77 -7.95 -1.82 7.82
C TYR A 77 -9.29 -1.09 7.82
N ASP A 78 -9.61 -0.42 8.92
CA ASP A 78 -10.89 0.29 9.07
C ASP A 78 -10.95 1.54 8.18
N ASN A 79 -9.80 2.18 7.93
CA ASN A 79 -9.67 3.30 7.02
C ASN A 79 -8.49 3.09 6.08
N VAL A 80 -8.72 3.36 4.79
CA VAL A 80 -7.68 3.35 3.75
C VAL A 80 -7.67 4.68 3.04
N TYR A 81 -6.52 5.35 3.02
CA TYR A 81 -6.32 6.63 2.36
C TYR A 81 -5.38 6.51 1.16
N LEU A 82 -5.55 7.39 0.19
CA LEU A 82 -4.70 7.51 -0.99
C LEU A 82 -4.02 8.87 -0.99
N VAL A 83 -2.71 8.87 -1.25
CA VAL A 83 -1.89 10.06 -1.46
C VAL A 83 -1.17 9.92 -2.79
N ASP A 84 -1.55 10.74 -3.76
CA ASP A 84 -0.87 10.76 -5.05
C ASP A 84 0.46 11.51 -4.95
N ASP A 85 1.49 10.99 -5.61
CA ASP A 85 2.71 11.76 -5.83
C ASP A 85 2.47 12.83 -6.91
N SER A 86 3.14 13.97 -6.76
CA SER A 86 3.16 15.09 -7.69
C SER A 86 3.58 14.73 -9.11
N SER A 87 4.36 13.65 -9.28
CA SER A 87 4.76 13.10 -10.57
C SER A 87 3.66 12.27 -11.25
N PHE A 88 2.61 11.88 -10.51
CA PHE A 88 1.56 10.96 -10.94
C PHE A 88 2.04 9.56 -11.35
N ASP A 89 3.27 9.19 -10.96
CA ASP A 89 3.84 7.87 -11.23
C ASP A 89 3.61 6.88 -10.08
N ASN A 90 3.21 7.38 -8.91
CA ASN A 90 2.97 6.56 -7.72
C ASN A 90 1.78 7.09 -6.90
N THR A 91 1.12 6.17 -6.21
CA THR A 91 0.16 6.46 -5.15
C THR A 91 0.58 5.72 -3.89
N LEU A 92 0.65 6.44 -2.79
CA LEU A 92 0.79 5.83 -1.47
C LEU A 92 -0.60 5.44 -0.95
N VAL A 93 -0.79 4.14 -0.71
CA VAL A 93 -2.00 3.59 -0.09
C VAL A 93 -1.74 3.39 1.40
N TYR A 94 -2.54 4.04 2.25
CA TYR A 94 -2.32 4.16 3.69
C TYR A 94 -3.44 3.47 4.46
N GLY A 95 -3.16 2.33 5.09
CA GLY A 95 -4.12 1.61 5.94
C GLY A 95 -3.89 1.91 7.41
N THR A 96 -4.95 2.27 8.14
CA THR A 96 -4.86 2.64 9.56
C THR A 96 -5.76 1.78 10.44
N THR A 97 -5.29 1.46 11.64
CA THR A 97 -6.07 0.66 12.61
C THR A 97 -7.06 1.48 13.42
N GLU A 98 -6.92 2.81 13.39
CA GLU A 98 -7.80 3.78 14.04
C GLU A 98 -8.01 4.97 13.09
N PRO A 99 -9.06 5.80 13.29
CA PRO A 99 -9.19 7.06 12.56
C PRO A 99 -7.95 7.94 12.80
N VAL A 100 -7.28 8.35 11.73
CA VAL A 100 -6.09 9.21 11.80
C VAL A 100 -6.43 10.62 11.34
N SER A 101 -5.82 11.61 11.98
CA SER A 101 -5.84 12.98 11.50
C SER A 101 -4.78 13.19 10.41
N LEU A 102 -4.90 14.29 9.65
CA LEU A 102 -3.86 14.71 8.72
C LEU A 102 -2.51 14.93 9.41
N ASP A 103 -2.54 15.37 10.67
CA ASP A 103 -1.32 15.62 11.45
C ASP A 103 -0.66 14.33 11.92
N ASP A 104 -1.44 13.29 12.21
CA ASP A 104 -0.89 11.95 12.49
C ASP A 104 -0.23 11.35 11.25
N ILE A 105 -0.85 11.51 10.08
CA ILE A 105 -0.26 11.07 8.80
C ILE A 105 1.05 11.83 8.54
N ARG A 106 1.08 13.16 8.75
CA ARG A 106 2.30 13.96 8.62
C ARG A 106 3.39 13.52 9.59
N HIS A 107 3.03 13.26 10.83
CA HIS A 107 3.95 12.77 11.84
C HIS A 107 4.55 11.42 11.41
N ASN A 108 3.70 10.45 11.06
CA ASN A 108 4.08 9.11 10.65
C ASN A 108 4.93 9.12 9.38
N LEU A 109 4.57 9.91 8.37
CA LEU A 109 5.39 10.07 7.17
C LEU A 109 6.75 10.74 7.46
N GLY A 110 6.81 11.61 8.47
CA GLY A 110 8.06 12.22 8.96
C GLY A 110 8.98 11.24 9.70
N LEU A 111 8.44 10.16 10.27
CA LEU A 111 9.22 9.10 10.92
C LEU A 111 9.89 8.17 9.91
N VAL A 112 9.39 8.11 8.68
CA VAL A 112 9.88 7.18 7.66
C VAL A 112 11.06 7.80 6.91
N SER A 113 12.21 7.14 6.96
CA SER A 113 13.44 7.59 6.27
C SER A 113 13.45 7.26 4.76
N ALA A 114 12.38 6.66 4.23
CA ALA A 114 12.26 6.29 2.83
C ALA A 114 12.03 7.54 1.96
N PRO A 115 12.80 7.74 0.86
CA PRO A 115 12.69 8.91 -0.01
C PRO A 115 11.25 9.20 -0.49
N LEU A 116 10.48 8.14 -0.76
CA LEU A 116 9.08 8.24 -1.19
C LEU A 116 8.11 8.62 -0.07
N ALA A 117 8.33 8.15 1.16
CA ALA A 117 7.52 8.57 2.29
C ALA A 117 7.76 10.05 2.61
N ARG A 118 8.99 10.52 2.42
CA ARG A 118 9.33 11.94 2.52
C ARG A 118 8.65 12.77 1.42
N GLN A 119 8.65 12.31 0.18
CA GLN A 119 7.94 12.99 -0.91
C GLN A 119 6.42 12.97 -0.70
N ALA A 120 5.84 11.85 -0.27
CA ALA A 120 4.43 11.77 0.11
C ALA A 120 4.11 12.70 1.30
N ALA A 121 5.00 12.83 2.28
CA ALA A 121 4.87 13.79 3.38
C ALA A 121 4.86 15.22 2.84
N GLU A 122 5.83 15.56 1.99
CA GLU A 122 5.99 16.87 1.38
C GLU A 122 4.77 17.22 0.50
N ASN A 123 4.26 16.29 -0.30
CA ASN A 123 3.05 16.46 -1.13
C ASN A 123 1.80 16.60 -0.26
N THR A 124 1.67 15.81 0.80
CA THR A 124 0.58 15.93 1.78
C THR A 124 0.62 17.29 2.50
N LEU A 125 1.82 17.79 2.80
CA LEU A 125 2.04 19.10 3.43
C LEU A 125 1.78 20.27 2.47
N GLN A 126 2.05 20.11 1.17
CA GLN A 126 1.93 21.19 0.18
C GLN A 126 0.59 21.22 -0.59
N GLN A 127 -0.02 20.07 -0.86
CA GLN A 127 -1.20 19.97 -1.74
C GLN A 127 -2.39 19.24 -1.14
N ALA A 128 -2.24 18.63 0.04
CA ALA A 128 -3.30 18.06 0.88
C ALA A 128 -4.51 17.48 0.11
N GLN A 129 -4.26 16.50 -0.76
CA GLN A 129 -5.32 15.68 -1.32
C GLN A 129 -5.18 14.26 -0.80
N LEU A 130 -5.45 14.13 0.50
CA LEU A 130 -5.69 12.85 1.14
C LEU A 130 -7.12 12.43 0.83
N PHE A 131 -7.27 11.34 0.10
CA PHE A 131 -8.57 10.82 -0.26
C PHE A 131 -8.85 9.55 0.54
N LEU A 132 -10.04 9.46 1.14
CA LEU A 132 -10.53 8.15 1.56
C LEU A 132 -10.68 7.30 0.30
N SER A 133 -10.10 6.11 0.30
CA SER A 133 -10.18 5.19 -0.83
C SER A 133 -11.65 4.87 -1.13
N PRO A 134 -12.12 5.10 -2.37
CA PRO A 134 -13.46 4.67 -2.78
C PRO A 134 -13.50 3.18 -3.17
N TYR A 135 -12.35 2.51 -3.18
CA TYR A 135 -12.21 1.16 -3.74
C TYR A 135 -12.57 0.09 -2.70
N HIS A 136 -13.59 -0.70 -3.04
CA HIS A 136 -14.04 -1.89 -2.31
C HIS A 136 -14.28 -3.06 -3.29
N GLY A 137 -13.43 -3.17 -4.30
CA GLY A 137 -13.52 -4.15 -5.37
C GLY A 137 -12.99 -5.54 -4.97
N GLN A 138 -12.36 -6.22 -5.92
CA GLN A 138 -11.81 -7.56 -5.69
C GLN A 138 -10.77 -7.54 -4.56
N VAL A 139 -10.95 -8.45 -3.60
CA VAL A 139 -9.98 -8.72 -2.52
C VAL A 139 -9.14 -9.91 -2.93
N PHE A 140 -7.82 -9.78 -2.82
CA PHE A 140 -6.88 -10.86 -3.09
C PHE A 140 -6.59 -11.66 -1.82
N THR A 141 -6.52 -12.99 -1.94
CA THR A 141 -6.21 -13.91 -0.83
C THR A 141 -5.20 -14.95 -1.26
N ASP A 142 -4.48 -15.55 -0.31
CA ASP A 142 -3.49 -16.60 -0.58
C ASP A 142 -4.10 -17.87 -1.22
N ASP A 143 -5.34 -18.22 -0.86
CA ASP A 143 -6.03 -19.45 -1.34
C ASP A 143 -6.69 -19.31 -2.73
N LEU A 144 -6.71 -18.10 -3.32
CA LEU A 144 -7.34 -17.87 -4.62
C LEU A 144 -6.31 -18.06 -5.75
N ALA A 145 -6.39 -19.23 -6.40
CA ALA A 145 -5.62 -19.61 -7.59
C ALA A 145 -5.68 -18.64 -8.82
N PRO A 146 -6.62 -17.67 -8.96
CA PRO A 146 -6.52 -16.63 -9.99
C PRO A 146 -5.82 -15.34 -9.53
N VAL A 147 -5.26 -15.26 -8.31
CA VAL A 147 -4.52 -14.05 -7.87
C VAL A 147 -3.27 -13.82 -8.70
N GLU A 148 -2.51 -14.88 -9.05
CA GLU A 148 -1.33 -14.75 -9.90
C GLU A 148 -1.71 -14.27 -11.30
N GLN A 149 -2.78 -14.81 -11.91
CA GLN A 149 -3.21 -14.41 -13.26
C GLN A 149 -3.75 -12.97 -13.29
N LEU A 150 -4.55 -12.55 -12.32
CA LEU A 150 -5.05 -11.18 -12.24
C LEU A 150 -3.95 -10.18 -11.93
N ILE A 151 -3.02 -10.53 -11.03
CA ILE A 151 -1.84 -9.71 -10.75
C ILE A 151 -0.95 -9.63 -12.00
N ASP A 152 -0.74 -10.74 -12.70
CA ASP A 152 0.00 -10.78 -13.96
C ASP A 152 -0.69 -9.94 -15.03
N GLU A 153 -2.02 -9.98 -15.16
CA GLU A 153 -2.77 -9.14 -16.09
C GLU A 153 -2.71 -7.65 -15.74
N ILE A 154 -2.82 -7.30 -14.45
CA ILE A 154 -2.69 -5.91 -13.97
C ILE A 154 -1.26 -5.41 -14.22
N ILE A 155 -0.24 -6.22 -13.91
CA ILE A 155 1.17 -5.92 -14.15
C ILE A 155 1.43 -5.82 -15.66
N PHE A 156 0.93 -6.75 -16.46
CA PHE A 156 1.15 -6.78 -17.90
C PHE A 156 0.48 -5.58 -18.59
N GLY A 157 -0.76 -5.26 -18.21
CA GLY A 157 -1.45 -4.05 -18.67
C GLY A 157 -0.70 -2.77 -18.31
N TYR A 158 -0.08 -2.73 -17.13
CA TYR A 158 0.79 -1.64 -16.72
C TYR A 158 2.06 -1.56 -17.60
N VAL A 159 2.80 -2.67 -17.79
CA VAL A 159 4.05 -2.69 -18.59
C VAL A 159 3.77 -2.23 -20.02
N THR A 160 2.63 -2.63 -20.58
CA THR A 160 2.33 -2.47 -22.01
C THR A 160 1.67 -1.13 -22.35
N GLY A 161 1.37 -0.27 -21.37
CA GLY A 161 0.73 1.04 -21.59
C GLY A 161 -0.61 0.96 -22.34
N SER A 162 -1.23 -0.23 -22.37
CA SER A 162 -2.42 -0.52 -23.13
C SER A 162 -3.64 -0.27 -22.23
N GLY A 163 -4.08 0.98 -22.21
CA GLY A 163 -5.36 1.43 -21.67
C GLY A 163 -6.22 2.01 -22.79
#